data_AF-A0A498IPM7-F1
#
_entry.id   AF-A0A498IPM7-F1
#
_cell.length_a   1.000
_cell.length_b   1.000
_cell.length_c   1.000
_cell.angle_alpha   90.00
_cell.angle_beta   90.00
_cell.angle_gamma   90.00
#
_symmetry.space_group_name_H-M   'P 1'
#
loop_
_entity.id
_entity.type
_entity.pdbx_description
1 polymer ?
#
loop_
_entity_poly.entity_id
_entity_poly.type
_entity_poly.pdbx_seq_one_letter_code
_entity_poly.pdbx_strand_id
1 'polypeptide(L)'
;MCLQTGELFQKGLSKFRDLKINGYNSPLVEELGKEADELLQLQILECKLEGLEPKKCKNILKLPKGLNQLLSLQQLCIHKCLRLVSFEDVGLPPSLKDIKITECHSMIYLAKFQIPQNLGRIQISDCKSLKSLVDEEVVGSSLLSSHICLEYLKIQECQSLTLLSLSGQLLRTLKHLEIYDCLQLELIVQDGFSHYNTNQCLEYIRIWKCQNLKYLPDGLCHLINLQTLDIYYWGSLVSIPGLSGGRRAFNLREIKITDCDKLEVLPEAMHNLNSLEELTINYREGLSCFFPSNLTSLTIWKVKSCKSLWELEWGLHRLTSLRKLWIYGNDPDTVSFPPDVVQKEPLLPKSLTGLLICGFPNLKKLSSKGFQSLTFLESLHLSSCPQLASIPDEGLPPSLTQLLISGCPVLKERRERGKGRYWHKVSHIPYIA
;
A
#
# COMPACT_ATOMS: atom_id res chain seq x y z
N MET A 1 44.43 9.18 2.28
CA MET A 1 44.98 10.16 3.25
C MET A 1 44.24 9.93 4.55
N CYS A 2 44.91 9.38 5.56
CA CYS A 2 44.41 9.40 6.94
C CYS A 2 44.34 10.86 7.38
N LEU A 3 43.18 11.35 7.76
CA LEU A 3 43.06 12.66 8.41
C LEU A 3 43.23 12.42 9.92
N GLN A 4 44.12 13.19 10.54
CA GLN A 4 44.27 13.22 11.99
C GLN A 4 43.10 14.02 12.59
N THR A 5 42.69 13.60 13.79
CA THR A 5 41.68 14.23 14.65
C THR A 5 41.82 15.77 14.70
N GLY A 6 40.75 16.49 14.33
CA GLY A 6 40.64 17.96 14.44
C GLY A 6 40.47 18.71 13.12
N GLU A 7 40.55 18.05 11.97
CA GLU A 7 40.55 18.72 10.66
C GLU A 7 39.20 18.70 9.91
N LEU A 8 38.22 17.88 10.28
CA LEU A 8 36.97 17.79 9.52
C LEU A 8 36.12 19.06 9.71
N PHE A 9 35.96 19.52 10.96
CA PHE A 9 35.25 20.75 11.27
C PHE A 9 36.03 22.03 10.95
N GLN A 10 37.33 22.09 11.25
CA GLN A 10 38.16 23.26 10.92
C GLN A 10 38.43 23.44 9.42
N LYS A 11 38.50 22.36 8.62
CA LYS A 11 38.78 22.45 7.16
C LYS A 11 37.54 22.53 6.26
N GLY A 12 36.31 22.46 6.78
CA GLY A 12 35.15 22.81 5.95
C GLY A 12 33.79 22.19 6.25
N LEU A 13 33.59 21.33 7.25
CA LEU A 13 32.23 20.80 7.55
C LEU A 13 31.21 21.90 7.87
N SER A 14 31.63 23.04 8.43
CA SER A 14 30.76 24.22 8.59
C SER A 14 30.22 24.78 7.27
N LYS A 15 30.81 24.39 6.12
CA LYS A 15 30.39 24.79 4.77
C LYS A 15 29.49 23.77 4.07
N PHE A 16 29.45 22.52 4.54
CA PHE A 16 28.69 21.45 3.87
C PHE A 16 27.31 21.28 4.48
N ARG A 17 26.28 21.29 3.63
CA ARG A 17 24.91 20.95 4.02
C ARG A 17 24.68 19.44 4.04
N ASP A 18 25.24 18.70 3.08
CA ASP A 18 25.07 17.26 2.98
C ASP A 18 26.43 16.55 2.94
N LEU A 19 26.57 15.48 3.72
CA LEU A 19 27.78 14.68 3.79
C LEU A 19 27.48 13.22 3.47
N LYS A 20 28.16 12.69 2.44
CA LYS A 20 28.07 11.27 2.06
C LYS A 20 29.38 10.57 2.40
N ILE A 21 29.30 9.53 3.22
CA ILE A 21 30.46 8.77 3.67
C ILE A 21 30.38 7.39 3.05
N ASN A 22 31.41 6.97 2.31
CA ASN A 22 31.46 5.65 1.68
C ASN A 22 32.37 4.69 2.47
N GLY A 23 32.24 3.39 2.25
CA GLY A 23 32.84 2.34 3.08
C GLY A 23 34.36 2.38 3.30
N TYR A 24 35.14 3.05 2.42
CA TYR A 24 36.57 3.29 2.64
C TYR A 24 36.87 4.35 3.71
N ASN A 25 35.87 5.16 4.03
CA ASN A 25 35.91 6.28 4.94
C ASN A 25 35.03 6.01 6.18
N SER A 26 34.78 4.74 6.53
CA SER A 26 33.98 4.42 7.72
C SER A 26 34.50 5.04 9.03
N PRO A 27 35.83 5.22 9.26
CA PRO A 27 36.32 5.92 10.44
C PRO A 27 35.84 7.38 10.54
N LEU A 28 35.53 8.04 9.40
CA LEU A 28 35.04 9.42 9.40
C LEU A 28 33.72 9.59 10.15
N VAL A 29 32.88 8.55 10.24
CA VAL A 29 31.66 8.64 11.05
C VAL A 29 31.99 8.73 12.53
N GLU A 30 32.94 7.91 13.00
CA GLU A 30 33.40 7.92 14.40
C GLU A 30 34.16 9.20 14.72
N GLU A 31 35.02 9.68 13.82
CA GLU A 31 35.73 10.96 13.95
C GLU A 31 34.74 12.13 14.02
N LEU A 32 33.72 12.14 13.15
CA LEU A 32 32.69 13.18 13.17
C LEU A 32 31.89 13.17 14.48
N GLY A 33 31.62 11.99 15.06
CA GLY A 33 31.02 11.89 16.38
C GLY A 33 31.92 12.43 17.50
N LYS A 34 33.21 12.08 17.49
CA LYS A 34 34.19 12.58 18.48
C LYS A 34 34.37 14.10 18.37
N GLU A 35 34.53 14.63 17.17
CA GLU A 35 34.67 16.07 16.95
C GLU A 35 33.39 16.83 17.35
N ALA A 36 32.21 16.27 17.09
CA ALA A 36 30.95 16.88 17.54
C ALA A 36 30.85 16.96 19.08
N ASP A 37 31.31 15.93 19.81
CA ASP A 37 31.39 15.96 21.27
C ASP A 37 32.42 16.98 21.78
N GLU A 38 33.59 17.08 21.14
CA GLU A 38 34.67 18.03 21.50
C GLU A 38 34.27 19.49 21.25
N LEU A 39 33.64 19.79 20.11
CA LEU A 39 33.22 21.16 19.75
C LEU A 39 32.10 21.70 20.64
N LEU A 40 31.33 20.79 21.23
CA LEU A 40 30.34 21.09 22.25
C LEU A 40 30.99 21.60 23.54
N GLN A 41 32.07 20.95 23.99
CA GLN A 41 32.82 21.38 25.18
C GLN A 41 33.43 22.76 24.99
N LEU A 42 33.70 23.13 23.73
CA LEU A 42 34.25 24.43 23.35
C LEU A 42 33.18 25.50 23.04
N GLN A 43 31.88 25.16 23.05
CA GLN A 43 30.76 26.03 22.64
C GLN A 43 30.80 26.54 21.17
N ILE A 44 31.47 25.80 20.26
CA ILE A 44 31.73 26.23 18.87
C ILE A 44 30.90 25.40 17.85
N LEU A 45 29.62 25.17 18.12
CA LEU A 45 28.79 24.33 17.25
C LEU A 45 28.03 25.16 16.19
N GLU A 46 28.77 25.77 15.26
CA GLU A 46 28.21 26.25 13.97
C GLU A 46 28.27 25.14 12.90
N CYS A 47 27.72 23.96 13.19
CA CYS A 47 27.59 22.92 12.18
C CYS A 47 26.34 23.15 11.34
N LYS A 48 26.50 23.41 10.03
CA LYS A 48 25.38 23.58 9.07
C LYS A 48 24.99 22.28 8.36
N LEU A 49 25.45 21.14 8.86
CA LEU A 49 25.17 19.84 8.27
C LEU A 49 23.69 19.48 8.48
N GLU A 50 22.93 19.44 7.39
CA GLU A 50 21.51 19.10 7.30
C GLU A 50 21.29 17.63 6.93
N GLY A 51 22.20 17.01 6.16
CA GLY A 51 22.08 15.62 5.71
C GLY A 51 23.34 14.79 5.93
N LEU A 52 23.17 13.57 6.45
CA LEU A 52 24.26 12.60 6.63
C LEU A 52 23.90 11.26 5.99
N GLU A 53 24.75 10.78 5.08
CA GLU A 53 24.52 9.54 4.33
C GLU A 53 25.70 8.54 4.46
N PRO A 54 25.77 7.74 5.54
CA PRO A 54 26.75 6.68 5.68
C PRO A 54 26.40 5.47 4.79
N LYS A 55 27.34 5.07 3.91
CA LYS A 55 27.21 3.98 2.95
C LYS A 55 28.31 2.96 3.11
N LYS A 56 27.94 1.68 3.22
CA LYS A 56 28.87 0.54 3.24
C LYS A 56 29.91 0.64 4.35
N CYS A 57 29.58 1.29 5.47
CA CYS A 57 30.51 1.45 6.59
C CYS A 57 30.61 0.13 7.36
N LYS A 58 31.79 -0.52 7.29
CA LYS A 58 31.98 -1.89 7.80
C LYS A 58 32.27 -1.96 9.30
N ASN A 59 32.75 -0.86 9.90
CA ASN A 59 33.19 -0.85 11.30
C ASN A 59 32.16 -0.26 12.27
N ILE A 60 31.10 0.35 11.77
CA ILE A 60 30.10 1.01 12.61
C ILE A 60 29.21 -0.06 13.26
N LEU A 61 29.44 -0.31 14.53
CA LEU A 61 28.57 -1.15 15.37
C LEU A 61 27.38 -0.35 15.92
N LYS A 62 27.65 0.91 16.29
CA LYS A 62 26.67 1.89 16.77
C LYS A 62 27.01 3.26 16.21
N LEU A 63 26.00 4.10 16.05
CA LEU A 63 26.22 5.52 15.74
C LEU A 63 26.87 6.21 16.94
N PRO A 64 27.88 7.07 16.74
CA PRO A 64 28.58 7.72 17.83
C PRO A 64 27.72 8.80 18.52
N LYS A 65 27.84 8.84 19.86
CA LYS A 65 27.18 9.78 20.79
C LYS A 65 27.08 11.21 20.28
N GLY A 66 28.20 11.83 19.90
CA GLY A 66 28.20 13.23 19.47
C GLY A 66 27.35 13.58 18.26
N LEU A 67 26.79 12.60 17.52
CA LEU A 67 25.79 12.90 16.50
C LEU A 67 24.55 13.59 17.06
N ASN A 68 24.19 13.35 18.33
CA ASN A 68 23.06 14.02 18.95
C ASN A 68 23.27 15.55 19.09
N GLN A 69 24.50 16.03 18.97
CA GLN A 69 24.86 17.44 19.04
C GLN A 69 24.74 18.18 17.72
N LEU A 70 24.45 17.47 16.62
CA LEU A 70 24.27 18.08 15.31
C LEU A 70 22.89 18.71 15.20
N LEU A 71 22.73 19.91 15.75
CA LEU A 71 21.46 20.64 15.84
C LEU A 71 20.87 21.08 14.49
N SER A 72 21.65 21.02 13.40
CA SER A 72 21.17 21.31 12.04
C SER A 72 20.76 20.05 11.28
N LEU A 73 21.07 18.85 11.78
CA LEU A 73 20.90 17.61 11.02
C LEU A 73 19.42 17.24 10.95
N GLN A 74 18.87 17.26 9.73
CA GLN A 74 17.46 16.98 9.45
C GLN A 74 17.26 15.61 8.80
N GLN A 75 18.26 15.10 8.08
CA GLN A 75 18.15 13.85 7.32
C GLN A 75 19.30 12.89 7.62
N LEU A 76 18.97 11.63 7.90
CA LEU A 76 19.95 10.57 8.12
C LEU A 76 19.62 9.35 7.24
N CYS A 77 20.49 9.08 6.28
CA CYS A 77 20.32 8.00 5.30
C CYS A 77 21.43 6.96 5.43
N ILE A 78 21.16 5.84 6.10
CA ILE A 78 22.12 4.75 6.31
C ILE A 78 21.90 3.64 5.28
N HIS A 79 22.94 3.26 4.54
CA HIS A 79 22.84 2.24 3.50
C HIS A 79 23.95 1.20 3.62
N LYS A 80 23.60 -0.09 3.62
CA LYS A 80 24.56 -1.21 3.61
C LYS A 80 25.57 -1.17 4.77
N CYS A 81 25.21 -0.62 5.93
CA CYS A 81 26.05 -0.63 7.13
C CYS A 81 25.82 -1.94 7.90
N LEU A 82 26.44 -3.02 7.41
CA LEU A 82 26.10 -4.39 7.77
C LEU A 82 26.30 -4.74 9.25
N ARG A 83 27.18 -4.03 9.97
CA ARG A 83 27.48 -4.28 11.39
C ARG A 83 26.69 -3.39 12.35
N LEU A 84 25.90 -2.45 11.86
CA LEU A 84 25.14 -1.54 12.71
C LEU A 84 24.05 -2.32 13.44
N VAL A 85 24.15 -2.41 14.76
CA VAL A 85 23.22 -3.18 15.60
C VAL A 85 22.06 -2.30 16.09
N SER A 86 22.37 -1.07 16.50
CA SER A 86 21.39 -0.12 17.00
C SER A 86 21.94 1.30 17.04
N PHE A 87 21.09 2.27 17.35
CA PHE A 87 21.55 3.58 17.81
C PHE A 87 21.99 3.55 19.28
N GLU A 88 22.83 4.51 19.67
CA GLU A 88 23.24 4.68 21.07
C GLU A 88 22.12 5.27 21.93
N ASP A 89 22.22 5.03 23.23
CA ASP A 89 21.24 5.37 24.26
C ASP A 89 21.04 6.89 24.42
N VAL A 90 21.99 7.72 23.96
CA VAL A 90 21.99 9.18 24.13
C VAL A 90 21.14 9.92 23.07
N GLY A 91 20.25 9.20 22.39
CA GLY A 91 19.30 9.73 21.42
C GLY A 91 19.93 10.10 20.08
N LEU A 92 19.10 10.19 19.04
CA LEU A 92 19.47 10.81 17.77
C LEU A 92 19.34 12.35 17.89
N PRO A 93 19.97 13.13 16.99
CA PRO A 93 19.87 14.58 17.02
C PRO A 93 18.42 15.09 17.05
N PRO A 94 18.11 16.11 17.88
CA PRO A 94 16.75 16.58 18.09
C PRO A 94 16.16 17.26 16.84
N SER A 95 16.97 17.77 15.93
CA SER A 95 16.53 18.39 14.67
C SER A 95 16.12 17.41 13.57
N LEU A 96 16.33 16.11 13.81
CA LEU A 96 16.18 15.07 12.79
C LEU A 96 14.71 14.84 12.45
N LYS A 97 14.37 14.97 11.16
CA LYS A 97 13.02 14.86 10.61
C LYS A 97 12.82 13.60 9.79
N ASP A 98 13.86 13.16 9.07
CA ASP A 98 13.79 12.02 8.17
C ASP A 98 14.91 11.01 8.44
N ILE A 99 14.53 9.75 8.66
CA ILE A 99 15.45 8.62 8.74
C ILE A 99 15.14 7.62 7.65
N LYS A 100 16.18 7.22 6.91
CA LYS A 100 16.13 6.12 5.96
C LYS A 100 17.24 5.12 6.24
N ILE A 101 16.88 3.86 6.45
CA ILE A 101 17.82 2.77 6.72
C ILE A 101 17.58 1.66 5.70
N THR A 102 18.63 1.25 5.00
CA THR A 102 18.51 0.27 3.92
C THR A 102 19.65 -0.75 3.98
N GLU A 103 19.32 -2.04 3.90
CA GLU A 103 20.29 -3.14 3.85
C GLU A 103 21.23 -3.18 5.07
N CYS A 104 20.74 -2.81 6.26
CA CYS A 104 21.49 -2.86 7.52
C CYS A 104 21.14 -4.15 8.28
N HIS A 105 21.71 -5.26 7.82
CA HIS A 105 21.25 -6.59 8.20
C HIS A 105 21.40 -6.97 9.69
N SER A 106 22.38 -6.41 10.42
CA SER A 106 22.57 -6.69 11.85
C SER A 106 21.75 -5.80 12.78
N MET A 107 20.97 -4.84 12.26
CA MET A 107 20.18 -3.94 13.08
C MET A 107 19.06 -4.70 13.78
N ILE A 108 18.98 -4.60 15.11
CA ILE A 108 17.98 -5.31 15.93
C ILE A 108 16.82 -4.38 16.30
N TYR A 109 17.13 -3.13 16.65
CA TYR A 109 16.17 -2.09 17.02
C TYR A 109 16.62 -0.74 16.47
N LEU A 110 15.66 0.14 16.16
CA LEU A 110 15.96 1.52 15.72
C LEU A 110 16.44 2.33 16.93
N ALA A 111 15.64 2.37 18.00
CA ALA A 111 15.95 3.08 19.23
C ALA A 111 15.77 2.16 20.44
N LYS A 112 16.61 2.34 21.47
CA LYS A 112 16.51 1.51 22.66
C LYS A 112 15.40 1.95 23.61
N PHE A 113 15.12 3.24 23.70
CA PHE A 113 14.13 3.79 24.64
C PHE A 113 13.00 4.52 23.94
N GLN A 114 13.33 5.44 23.03
CA GLN A 114 12.34 6.28 22.38
C GLN A 114 12.79 6.74 20.98
N ILE A 115 11.82 6.87 20.08
CA ILE A 115 12.01 7.55 18.80
C ILE A 115 12.09 9.08 19.03
N PRO A 116 12.98 9.80 18.32
CA PRO A 116 13.07 11.25 18.45
C PRO A 116 11.75 11.97 18.20
N GLN A 117 11.44 12.97 19.02
CA GLN A 117 10.12 13.63 19.03
C GLN A 117 9.80 14.38 17.73
N ASN A 118 10.82 14.96 17.09
CA ASN A 118 10.67 15.75 15.86
C ASN A 118 10.71 14.90 14.58
N LEU A 119 10.84 13.58 14.70
CA LEU A 119 10.96 12.72 13.55
C LEU A 119 9.60 12.58 12.85
N GLY A 120 9.52 13.08 11.62
CA GLY A 120 8.32 13.05 10.79
C GLY A 120 8.26 11.82 9.87
N ARG A 121 9.40 11.24 9.49
CA ARG A 121 9.48 10.15 8.52
C ARG A 121 10.48 9.08 8.92
N ILE A 122 10.03 7.82 8.93
CA ILE A 122 10.88 6.65 9.05
C ILE A 122 10.69 5.76 7.81
N GLN A 123 11.80 5.38 7.19
CA GLN A 123 11.85 4.35 6.17
C GLN A 123 12.91 3.30 6.52
N ILE A 124 12.50 2.05 6.66
CA ILE A 124 13.41 0.93 6.88
C ILE A 124 13.20 -0.12 5.79
N SER A 125 14.28 -0.58 5.15
CA SER A 125 14.18 -1.59 4.09
C SER A 125 15.31 -2.61 4.16
N ASP A 126 14.99 -3.89 3.99
CA ASP A 126 15.96 -5.01 3.98
C ASP A 126 16.87 -5.06 5.24
N CYS A 127 16.27 -4.84 6.42
CA CYS A 127 16.95 -5.00 7.71
C CYS A 127 16.57 -6.35 8.34
N LYS A 128 17.32 -7.39 7.98
CA LYS A 128 16.97 -8.79 8.27
C LYS A 128 16.88 -9.14 9.75
N SER A 129 17.67 -8.53 10.62
CA SER A 129 17.65 -8.80 12.08
C SER A 129 16.72 -7.88 12.88
N LEU A 130 16.02 -6.94 12.24
CA LEU A 130 15.19 -5.96 12.94
C LEU A 130 14.01 -6.69 13.58
N LYS A 131 13.92 -6.65 14.91
CA LYS A 131 12.85 -7.33 15.68
C LYS A 131 11.68 -6.39 16.01
N SER A 132 11.98 -5.13 16.30
CA SER A 132 11.04 -4.06 16.66
C SER A 132 11.65 -2.70 16.30
N LEU A 133 10.84 -1.64 16.23
CA LEU A 133 11.36 -0.27 16.14
C LEU A 133 11.99 0.18 17.47
N VAL A 134 11.41 -0.22 18.60
CA VAL A 134 11.89 0.16 19.94
C VAL A 134 12.16 -1.09 20.77
N ASP A 135 13.24 -1.09 21.53
CA ASP A 135 13.56 -2.14 22.53
C ASP A 135 12.71 -1.94 23.80
N GLU A 136 11.50 -2.52 23.81
CA GLU A 136 10.51 -2.24 24.85
C GLU A 136 10.62 -3.17 26.10
N GLU A 137 11.67 -4.00 26.23
CA GLU A 137 11.84 -4.94 27.36
C GLU A 137 12.07 -4.27 28.74
N VAL A 138 12.22 -2.94 28.82
CA VAL A 138 12.74 -2.25 30.02
C VAL A 138 11.74 -1.32 30.75
N VAL A 139 10.51 -1.07 30.27
CA VAL A 139 9.66 -0.05 30.93
C VAL A 139 8.39 -0.62 31.54
N GLY A 140 8.47 -0.89 32.84
CA GLY A 140 7.31 -0.84 33.71
C GLY A 140 6.71 0.57 33.68
N SER A 141 5.40 0.63 33.42
CA SER A 141 4.48 1.72 33.75
C SER A 141 5.08 3.13 33.92
N SER A 142 4.72 4.01 32.98
CA SER A 142 4.79 5.49 33.07
C SER A 142 6.03 6.15 32.46
N LEU A 143 5.93 6.52 31.18
CA LEU A 143 6.50 7.80 30.73
C LEU A 143 5.46 8.54 29.88
N LEU A 144 4.99 9.62 30.50
CA LEU A 144 3.98 10.55 30.05
C LEU A 144 4.44 11.29 28.79
N SER A 145 3.49 11.51 27.88
CA SER A 145 3.36 12.72 27.06
C SER A 145 4.66 13.26 26.42
N SER A 146 5.23 12.51 25.49
CA SER A 146 6.11 13.10 24.48
C SER A 146 5.44 12.97 23.12
N HIS A 147 5.09 14.12 22.54
CA HIS A 147 4.40 14.20 21.26
C HIS A 147 5.35 13.78 20.14
N ILE A 148 5.33 12.50 19.78
CA ILE A 148 6.02 12.01 18.59
C ILE A 148 5.28 12.57 17.36
N CYS A 149 5.99 13.27 16.49
CA CYS A 149 5.44 13.91 15.29
C CYS A 149 5.55 13.04 14.02
N LEU A 150 5.61 11.71 14.18
CA LEU A 150 5.81 10.78 13.08
C LEU A 150 4.58 10.74 12.17
N GLU A 151 4.70 11.26 10.96
CA GLU A 151 3.62 11.31 9.97
C GLU A 151 3.71 10.15 8.95
N TYR A 152 4.91 9.64 8.68
CA TYR A 152 5.14 8.62 7.66
C TYR A 152 6.03 7.48 8.18
N LEU A 153 5.54 6.24 8.06
CA LEU A 153 6.27 5.03 8.43
C LEU A 153 6.20 4.04 7.27
N LYS A 154 7.36 3.66 6.73
CA LYS A 154 7.49 2.58 5.75
C LYS A 154 8.49 1.55 6.23
N ILE A 155 8.07 0.29 6.27
CA ILE A 155 8.94 -0.84 6.58
C ILE A 155 8.82 -1.88 5.46
N GLN A 156 9.95 -2.36 4.94
CA GLN A 156 9.99 -3.28 3.81
C GLN A 156 11.04 -4.37 4.03
N GLU A 157 10.71 -5.62 3.71
CA GLU A 157 11.65 -6.75 3.68
C GLU A 157 12.40 -6.99 5.01
N CYS A 158 11.80 -6.64 6.15
CA CYS A 158 12.37 -6.87 7.48
C CYS A 158 11.93 -8.25 8.02
N GLN A 159 12.77 -9.27 7.77
CA GLN A 159 12.38 -10.67 7.97
C GLN A 159 12.32 -11.15 9.43
N SER A 160 12.94 -10.45 10.39
CA SER A 160 12.85 -10.81 11.83
C SER A 160 11.83 -9.96 12.60
N LEU A 161 11.11 -9.06 11.92
CA LEU A 161 10.22 -8.11 12.57
C LEU A 161 8.97 -8.85 13.02
N THR A 162 8.73 -8.93 14.32
CA THR A 162 7.56 -9.61 14.90
C THR A 162 6.48 -8.64 15.36
N LEU A 163 6.87 -7.42 15.75
CA LEU A 163 5.99 -6.37 16.26
C LEU A 163 6.51 -4.98 15.84
N LEU A 164 5.61 -4.02 15.55
CA LEU A 164 6.03 -2.62 15.34
C LEU A 164 6.20 -1.83 16.64
N SER A 165 5.23 -1.91 17.55
CA SER A 165 5.23 -1.25 18.86
C SER A 165 4.28 -1.90 19.86
N LEU A 166 4.65 -2.01 21.15
CA LEU A 166 3.73 -2.48 22.19
C LEU A 166 2.80 -1.33 22.62
N SER A 167 3.34 -0.12 22.82
CA SER A 167 2.59 1.00 23.44
C SER A 167 1.67 1.82 22.51
N GLY A 168 1.66 1.56 21.20
CA GLY A 168 0.84 2.28 20.21
C GLY A 168 1.13 3.79 20.08
N GLN A 169 2.06 4.33 20.86
CA GLN A 169 2.41 5.76 20.91
C GLN A 169 2.95 6.27 19.58
N LEU A 170 3.68 5.40 18.86
CA LEU A 170 4.27 5.70 17.56
C LEU A 170 3.23 6.06 16.49
N LEU A 171 1.98 5.64 16.69
CA LEU A 171 0.96 5.83 15.68
C LEU A 171 0.15 7.10 15.88
N ARG A 172 0.20 7.82 17.01
CA ARG A 172 -0.78 8.90 17.30
C ARG A 172 -0.90 10.00 16.23
N THR A 173 0.20 10.36 15.58
CA THR A 173 0.29 11.42 14.55
C THR A 173 0.46 10.87 13.14
N LEU A 174 0.49 9.54 12.98
CA LEU A 174 0.85 8.90 11.73
C LEU A 174 -0.24 9.10 10.68
N LYS A 175 0.10 9.69 9.54
CA LYS A 175 -0.81 9.85 8.41
C LYS A 175 -0.69 8.70 7.42
N HIS A 176 0.50 8.11 7.31
CA HIS A 176 0.85 7.13 6.28
C HIS A 176 1.60 5.93 6.85
N LEU A 177 1.00 4.74 6.75
CA LEU A 177 1.61 3.47 7.18
C LEU A 177 1.79 2.53 5.98
N GLU A 178 3.03 2.09 5.73
CA GLU A 178 3.32 1.04 4.76
C GLU A 178 4.17 -0.09 5.33
N ILE A 179 3.74 -1.33 5.11
CA ILE A 179 4.46 -2.53 5.50
C ILE A 179 4.51 -3.49 4.31
N TYR A 180 5.70 -3.89 3.88
CA TYR A 180 5.89 -4.78 2.73
C TYR A 180 6.81 -5.95 3.08
N ASP A 181 6.42 -7.17 2.73
CA ASP A 181 7.27 -8.37 2.78
C ASP A 181 7.95 -8.62 4.14
N CYS A 182 7.23 -8.33 5.23
CA CYS A 182 7.66 -8.62 6.61
C CYS A 182 7.04 -9.93 7.07
N LEU A 183 7.66 -11.06 6.72
CA LEU A 183 7.02 -12.38 6.82
C LEU A 183 6.75 -12.83 8.27
N GLN A 184 7.61 -12.43 9.23
CA GLN A 184 7.48 -12.78 10.65
C GLN A 184 6.60 -11.83 11.45
N LEU A 185 6.06 -10.76 10.84
CA LEU A 185 5.26 -9.77 11.56
C LEU A 185 3.97 -10.41 12.05
N GLU A 186 3.78 -10.48 13.36
CA GLU A 186 2.61 -11.09 13.99
C GLU A 186 1.56 -10.06 14.38
N LEU A 187 1.99 -8.85 14.76
CA LEU A 187 1.15 -7.76 15.24
C LEU A 187 1.68 -6.39 14.80
N ILE A 188 0.78 -5.46 14.47
CA ILE A 188 1.13 -4.04 14.24
C ILE A 188 1.15 -3.29 15.58
N VAL A 189 0.12 -3.46 16.41
CA VAL A 189 -0.01 -2.83 17.74
C VAL A 189 -0.63 -3.84 18.69
N GLN A 190 -0.10 -3.94 19.93
CA GLN A 190 -0.63 -4.86 20.93
C GLN A 190 -2.02 -4.44 21.45
N ASP A 191 -2.23 -3.14 21.68
CA ASP A 191 -3.46 -2.57 22.25
C ASP A 191 -4.53 -2.16 21.21
N GLY A 192 -4.35 -2.52 19.94
CA GLY A 192 -5.25 -2.12 18.87
C GLY A 192 -5.25 -0.61 18.54
N PHE A 193 -6.22 -0.20 17.71
CA PHE A 193 -6.63 1.19 17.49
C PHE A 193 -7.88 1.56 18.32
N SER A 194 -8.16 0.87 19.43
CA SER A 194 -9.45 0.97 20.16
C SER A 194 -9.42 1.81 21.45
N HIS A 195 -8.24 2.13 22.01
CA HIS A 195 -8.15 2.93 23.23
C HIS A 195 -8.10 4.44 22.96
N TYR A 196 -8.46 5.27 23.95
CA TYR A 196 -8.57 6.75 23.97
C TYR A 196 -7.37 7.59 23.41
N ASN A 197 -6.38 6.95 22.79
CA ASN A 197 -5.23 7.51 22.10
C ASN A 197 -5.20 7.11 20.61
N THR A 198 -6.37 6.98 19.98
CA THR A 198 -6.46 6.55 18.58
C THR A 198 -5.83 7.59 17.65
N ASN A 199 -5.07 7.09 16.69
CA ASN A 199 -4.54 7.88 15.60
C ASN A 199 -5.69 8.36 14.69
N GLN A 200 -6.27 9.51 15.02
CA GLN A 200 -7.27 10.13 14.16
C GLN A 200 -6.66 10.68 12.87
N CYS A 201 -5.32 10.73 12.75
CA CYS A 201 -4.64 11.32 11.60
C CYS A 201 -4.37 10.32 10.47
N LEU A 202 -4.57 9.02 10.67
CA LEU A 202 -4.22 8.00 9.67
C LEU A 202 -5.11 8.17 8.43
N GLU A 203 -4.48 8.48 7.31
CA GLU A 203 -5.12 8.69 6.01
C GLU A 203 -4.89 7.51 5.07
N TYR A 204 -3.78 6.80 5.23
CA TYR A 204 -3.37 5.74 4.34
C TYR A 204 -2.72 4.56 5.06
N ILE A 205 -3.20 3.35 4.76
CA ILE A 205 -2.62 2.09 5.22
C ILE A 205 -2.37 1.20 4.01
N ARG A 206 -1.13 0.73 3.84
CA ARG A 206 -0.79 -0.33 2.90
C ARG A 206 -0.03 -1.47 3.57
N ILE A 207 -0.54 -2.69 3.43
CA ILE A 207 0.10 -3.91 3.92
C ILE A 207 0.21 -4.89 2.75
N TRP A 208 1.43 -5.35 2.46
CA TRP A 208 1.70 -6.27 1.38
C TRP A 208 2.58 -7.44 1.88
N LYS A 209 2.14 -8.68 1.67
CA LYS A 209 2.97 -9.89 1.83
C LYS A 209 3.46 -10.09 3.28
N CYS A 210 2.58 -9.92 4.25
CA CYS A 210 2.84 -10.20 5.67
C CYS A 210 2.16 -11.51 6.08
N GLN A 211 2.87 -12.64 5.98
CA GLN A 211 2.24 -13.97 6.07
C GLN A 211 1.92 -14.45 7.50
N ASN A 212 2.56 -13.93 8.54
CA ASN A 212 2.27 -14.30 9.94
C ASN A 212 1.28 -13.36 10.63
N LEU A 213 1.00 -12.18 10.04
CA LEU A 213 0.12 -11.18 10.65
C LEU A 213 -1.30 -11.75 10.61
N LYS A 214 -1.96 -12.02 11.74
CA LYS A 214 -3.24 -12.76 11.68
C LYS A 214 -4.44 -11.87 11.40
N TYR A 215 -4.38 -10.64 11.90
CA TYR A 215 -5.48 -9.69 11.86
C TYR A 215 -4.93 -8.27 11.74
N LEU A 216 -5.77 -7.37 11.23
CA LEU A 216 -5.57 -5.94 11.45
C LEU A 216 -5.92 -5.61 12.90
N PRO A 217 -5.26 -4.61 13.51
CA PRO A 217 -5.63 -4.18 14.85
C PRO A 217 -7.10 -3.71 14.90
N ASP A 218 -7.81 -4.06 15.97
CA ASP A 218 -9.19 -3.63 16.20
C ASP A 218 -9.30 -2.10 16.29
N GLY A 219 -10.48 -1.53 16.03
CA GLY A 219 -10.67 -0.07 16.10
C GLY A 219 -10.32 0.69 14.82
N LEU A 220 -10.15 0.00 13.68
CA LEU A 220 -10.12 0.66 12.35
C LEU A 220 -11.35 1.56 12.14
N CYS A 221 -12.48 1.20 12.74
CA CYS A 221 -13.70 1.98 12.74
C CYS A 221 -13.56 3.38 13.39
N HIS A 222 -12.49 3.64 14.15
CA HIS A 222 -12.20 4.94 14.76
C HIS A 222 -11.32 5.85 13.90
N LEU A 223 -10.78 5.36 12.77
CA LEU A 223 -9.89 6.10 11.88
C LEU A 223 -10.70 6.97 10.91
N ILE A 224 -11.27 8.06 11.42
CA ILE A 224 -12.19 8.94 10.67
C ILE A 224 -11.56 9.61 9.43
N ASN A 225 -10.23 9.79 9.42
CA ASN A 225 -9.51 10.40 8.32
C ASN A 225 -8.97 9.39 7.31
N LEU A 226 -9.15 8.08 7.52
CA LEU A 226 -8.64 7.05 6.63
C LEU A 226 -9.31 7.16 5.27
N GLN A 227 -8.52 7.34 4.21
CA GLN A 227 -8.95 7.51 2.82
C GLN A 227 -8.65 6.28 1.97
N THR A 228 -7.53 5.61 2.22
CA THR A 228 -7.08 4.44 1.44
C THR A 228 -6.67 3.28 2.36
N LEU A 229 -7.24 2.10 2.08
CA LEU A 229 -6.85 0.84 2.70
C LEU A 229 -6.43 -0.17 1.62
N ASP A 230 -5.14 -0.48 1.61
CA ASP A 230 -4.51 -1.34 0.62
C ASP A 230 -3.92 -2.60 1.28
N ILE A 231 -4.41 -3.77 0.88
CA ILE A 231 -4.03 -5.07 1.43
C ILE A 231 -3.76 -6.04 0.28
N TYR A 232 -2.54 -6.58 0.22
CA TYR A 232 -2.09 -7.43 -0.88
C TYR A 232 -1.32 -8.66 -0.38
N TYR A 233 -1.55 -9.83 -0.98
CA TYR A 233 -0.80 -11.07 -0.70
C TYR A 233 -0.75 -11.46 0.79
N TRP A 234 -1.85 -11.25 1.50
CA TRP A 234 -1.91 -11.49 2.94
C TRP A 234 -2.51 -12.89 3.24
N GLY A 235 -1.63 -13.89 3.30
CA GLY A 235 -2.01 -15.31 3.34
C GLY A 235 -2.62 -15.84 4.65
N SER A 236 -2.57 -15.09 5.74
CA SER A 236 -3.09 -15.45 7.07
C SER A 236 -4.35 -14.68 7.47
N LEU A 237 -4.73 -13.63 6.73
CA LEU A 237 -5.86 -12.78 7.06
C LEU A 237 -7.17 -13.56 6.93
N VAL A 238 -7.90 -13.73 8.03
CA VAL A 238 -9.19 -14.44 8.06
C VAL A 238 -10.37 -13.48 7.95
N SER A 239 -10.28 -12.32 8.59
CA SER A 239 -11.31 -11.29 8.57
C SER A 239 -10.70 -9.90 8.64
N ILE A 240 -11.45 -8.90 8.17
CA ILE A 240 -11.11 -7.49 8.36
C ILE A 240 -12.03 -6.96 9.47
N PRO A 241 -11.49 -6.31 10.51
CA PRO A 241 -12.29 -5.75 11.60
C PRO A 241 -13.42 -4.88 11.06
N GLY A 242 -14.58 -4.94 11.72
CA GLY A 242 -15.79 -4.24 11.29
C GLY A 242 -15.51 -2.77 11.05
N LEU A 243 -15.63 -2.34 9.78
CA LEU A 243 -15.50 -0.94 9.38
C LEU A 243 -16.78 -0.14 9.68
N SER A 244 -17.77 -0.75 10.32
CA SER A 244 -19.07 -0.15 10.64
C SER A 244 -19.12 0.35 12.08
N GLY A 245 -18.34 1.38 12.41
CA GLY A 245 -18.50 2.12 13.66
C GLY A 245 -19.75 3.00 13.62
N GLY A 246 -20.69 2.82 14.55
CA GLY A 246 -22.01 3.47 14.59
C GLY A 246 -22.05 5.00 14.74
N ARG A 247 -20.99 5.74 14.40
CA ARG A 247 -20.99 7.21 14.36
C ARG A 247 -20.16 7.73 13.17
N ARG A 248 -20.90 8.27 12.18
CA ARG A 248 -20.53 9.32 11.21
C ARG A 248 -19.26 9.10 10.37
N ALA A 249 -19.50 8.86 9.07
CA ALA A 249 -18.67 9.18 7.92
C ALA A 249 -17.21 8.69 7.97
N PHE A 250 -17.01 7.46 7.49
CA PHE A 250 -15.71 7.06 6.96
C PHE A 250 -15.41 7.91 5.73
N ASN A 251 -14.30 8.64 5.74
CA ASN A 251 -13.75 9.31 4.56
C ASN A 251 -13.02 8.33 3.61
N LEU A 252 -13.23 7.03 3.81
CA LEU A 252 -12.59 5.96 3.05
C LEU A 252 -13.10 6.00 1.62
N ARG A 253 -12.21 6.38 0.70
CA ARG A 253 -12.48 6.51 -0.74
C ARG A 253 -12.07 5.26 -1.50
N GLU A 254 -11.05 4.56 -1.01
CA GLU A 254 -10.41 3.47 -1.73
C GLU A 254 -10.14 2.28 -0.80
N ILE A 255 -10.60 1.10 -1.23
CA ILE A 255 -10.25 -0.18 -0.61
C ILE A 255 -9.71 -1.11 -1.70
N LYS A 256 -8.52 -1.65 -1.50
CA LYS A 256 -7.96 -2.70 -2.36
C LYS A 256 -7.52 -3.89 -1.52
N ILE A 257 -8.16 -5.03 -1.72
CA ILE A 257 -7.88 -6.28 -1.01
C ILE A 257 -7.71 -7.40 -2.03
N THR A 258 -6.46 -7.79 -2.32
CA THR A 258 -6.20 -8.85 -3.30
C THR A 258 -5.20 -9.87 -2.79
N ASP A 259 -5.35 -11.09 -3.27
CA ASP A 259 -4.49 -12.24 -2.96
C ASP A 259 -4.41 -12.58 -1.47
N CYS A 260 -5.53 -12.43 -0.76
CA CYS A 260 -5.73 -12.88 0.63
C CYS A 260 -6.50 -14.20 0.67
N ASP A 261 -5.80 -15.32 0.53
CA ASP A 261 -6.43 -16.63 0.27
C ASP A 261 -7.23 -17.20 1.44
N LYS A 262 -6.98 -16.77 2.69
CA LYS A 262 -7.71 -17.20 3.89
C LYS A 262 -8.84 -16.26 4.29
N LEU A 263 -9.08 -15.16 3.57
CA LEU A 263 -10.13 -14.21 3.94
C LEU A 263 -11.51 -14.88 3.76
N GLU A 264 -12.22 -15.07 4.86
CA GLU A 264 -13.51 -15.76 4.90
C GLU A 264 -14.69 -14.81 4.78
N VAL A 265 -14.55 -13.56 5.28
CA VAL A 265 -15.63 -12.56 5.32
C VAL A 265 -15.06 -11.17 4.99
N LEU A 266 -15.75 -10.41 4.15
CA LEU A 266 -15.51 -8.98 3.98
C LEU A 266 -16.08 -8.20 5.18
N PRO A 267 -15.69 -6.93 5.42
CA PRO A 267 -16.22 -6.16 6.53
C PRO A 267 -17.76 -6.17 6.56
N GLU A 268 -18.35 -6.38 7.74
CA GLU A 268 -19.79 -6.24 7.90
C GLU A 268 -20.22 -4.82 7.51
N ALA A 269 -21.38 -4.73 6.86
CA ALA A 269 -22.00 -3.47 6.47
C ALA A 269 -21.16 -2.53 5.57
N MET A 270 -20.43 -3.09 4.59
CA MET A 270 -19.78 -2.33 3.49
C MET A 270 -20.71 -1.31 2.81
N HIS A 271 -22.03 -1.55 2.81
CA HIS A 271 -23.03 -0.63 2.31
C HIS A 271 -23.08 0.72 3.05
N ASN A 272 -22.54 0.81 4.27
CA ASN A 272 -22.47 2.05 5.05
C ASN A 272 -21.28 2.94 4.67
N LEU A 273 -20.37 2.47 3.82
CA LEU A 273 -19.21 3.22 3.35
C LEU A 273 -19.61 4.20 2.24
N ASN A 274 -20.37 5.22 2.60
CA ASN A 274 -20.94 6.17 1.64
C ASN A 274 -19.90 7.01 0.90
N SER A 275 -18.67 7.13 1.40
CA SER A 275 -17.59 7.85 0.70
C SER A 275 -16.76 6.97 -0.22
N LEU A 276 -17.02 5.65 -0.25
CA LEU A 276 -16.20 4.71 -1.01
C LEU A 276 -16.47 4.87 -2.51
N GLU A 277 -15.43 5.28 -3.23
CA GLU A 277 -15.46 5.53 -4.68
C GLU A 277 -14.83 4.38 -5.45
N GLU A 278 -13.78 3.74 -4.90
CA GLU A 278 -13.02 2.67 -5.53
C GLU A 278 -12.91 1.41 -4.66
N LEU A 279 -13.22 0.26 -5.25
CA LEU A 279 -13.10 -1.04 -4.60
C LEU A 279 -12.38 -2.03 -5.51
N THR A 280 -11.33 -2.68 -5.00
CA THR A 280 -10.65 -3.79 -5.67
C THR A 280 -10.68 -5.01 -4.74
N ILE A 281 -11.25 -6.13 -5.19
CA ILE A 281 -11.35 -7.35 -4.38
C ILE A 281 -11.09 -8.62 -5.20
N ASN A 282 -10.68 -9.70 -4.54
CA ASN A 282 -10.75 -11.05 -5.13
C ASN A 282 -12.16 -11.61 -5.01
N TYR A 283 -12.61 -12.32 -6.05
CA TYR A 283 -13.82 -13.12 -6.01
C TYR A 283 -13.68 -14.31 -5.06
N ARG A 284 -14.76 -14.60 -4.33
CA ARG A 284 -14.87 -15.75 -3.43
C ARG A 284 -16.31 -16.27 -3.48
N GLU A 285 -16.44 -17.59 -3.56
CA GLU A 285 -17.74 -18.26 -3.49
C GLU A 285 -18.32 -18.16 -2.07
N GLY A 286 -19.63 -17.94 -1.96
CA GLY A 286 -20.32 -17.82 -0.66
C GLY A 286 -20.15 -16.47 0.04
N LEU A 287 -19.31 -15.56 -0.46
CA LEU A 287 -19.27 -14.18 0.01
C LEU A 287 -20.45 -13.39 -0.56
N SER A 288 -21.42 -13.08 0.28
CA SER A 288 -22.40 -12.04 -0.03
C SER A 288 -21.77 -10.66 0.16
N CYS A 289 -21.85 -9.81 -0.86
CA CYS A 289 -21.29 -8.46 -0.82
C CYS A 289 -22.39 -7.44 -1.10
N PHE A 290 -22.66 -6.57 -0.12
CA PHE A 290 -23.50 -5.40 -0.30
C PHE A 290 -22.59 -4.19 -0.56
N PHE A 291 -22.37 -3.89 -1.82
CA PHE A 291 -21.57 -2.74 -2.25
C PHE A 291 -22.21 -1.41 -1.84
N PRO A 292 -21.39 -0.37 -1.57
CA PRO A 292 -21.90 0.98 -1.31
C PRO A 292 -22.47 1.62 -2.59
N SER A 293 -23.46 2.49 -2.42
CA SER A 293 -24.19 3.13 -3.52
C SER A 293 -23.38 4.15 -4.33
N ASN A 294 -22.36 4.75 -3.71
CA ASN A 294 -21.50 5.77 -4.33
C ASN A 294 -20.29 5.19 -5.06
N LEU A 295 -20.18 3.86 -5.15
CA LEU A 295 -19.08 3.19 -5.81
C LEU A 295 -19.02 3.56 -7.30
N THR A 296 -17.90 4.14 -7.74
CA THR A 296 -17.68 4.56 -9.13
C THR A 296 -16.74 3.64 -9.88
N SER A 297 -15.87 2.91 -9.18
CA SER A 297 -14.89 1.99 -9.76
C SER A 297 -14.88 0.67 -8.99
N LEU A 298 -15.06 -0.44 -9.70
CA LEU A 298 -15.02 -1.79 -9.13
C LEU A 298 -14.08 -2.68 -9.95
N THR A 299 -13.10 -3.27 -9.28
CA THR A 299 -12.21 -4.28 -9.86
C THR A 299 -12.38 -5.60 -9.11
N ILE A 300 -12.63 -6.68 -9.85
CA ILE A 300 -12.84 -8.02 -9.30
C ILE A 300 -11.82 -8.96 -9.94
N TRP A 301 -10.99 -9.58 -9.11
CA TRP A 301 -9.96 -10.53 -9.53
C TRP A 301 -10.39 -11.98 -9.32
N LYS A 302 -9.82 -12.90 -10.10
CA LYS A 302 -9.97 -14.35 -9.93
C LYS A 302 -11.44 -14.84 -9.91
N VAL A 303 -12.31 -14.25 -10.72
CA VAL A 303 -13.74 -14.67 -10.80
C VAL A 303 -13.84 -16.11 -11.30
N LYS A 304 -14.31 -17.02 -10.44
CA LYS A 304 -14.48 -18.45 -10.77
C LYS A 304 -15.90 -18.79 -11.24
N SER A 305 -16.90 -18.03 -10.80
CA SER A 305 -18.28 -18.10 -11.31
C SER A 305 -18.74 -16.69 -11.66
N CYS A 306 -18.84 -16.43 -12.96
CA CYS A 306 -19.33 -15.17 -13.50
C CYS A 306 -20.80 -14.98 -13.10
N LYS A 307 -21.63 -16.03 -13.17
CA LYS A 307 -23.08 -15.94 -12.86
C LYS A 307 -23.37 -15.32 -11.49
N SER A 308 -22.60 -15.72 -10.47
CA SER A 308 -22.72 -15.23 -9.09
C SER A 308 -22.60 -13.71 -8.96
N LEU A 309 -21.87 -13.04 -9.87
CA LEU A 309 -21.73 -11.58 -9.86
C LEU A 309 -23.06 -10.84 -10.12
N TRP A 310 -24.01 -11.46 -10.83
CA TRP A 310 -25.30 -10.84 -11.15
C TRP A 310 -26.46 -11.34 -10.30
N GLU A 311 -26.29 -12.47 -9.63
CA GLU A 311 -27.27 -13.03 -8.69
C GLU A 311 -27.34 -12.23 -7.38
N LEU A 312 -28.18 -12.66 -6.44
CA LEU A 312 -28.44 -11.95 -5.19
C LEU A 312 -27.18 -11.72 -4.35
N GLU A 313 -26.16 -12.58 -4.51
CA GLU A 313 -24.91 -12.55 -3.74
C GLU A 313 -24.12 -11.25 -3.94
N TRP A 314 -24.04 -10.73 -5.18
CA TRP A 314 -23.25 -9.54 -5.53
C TRP A 314 -24.08 -8.42 -6.16
N GLY A 315 -25.12 -8.77 -6.93
CA GLY A 315 -26.09 -7.82 -7.45
C GLY A 315 -25.49 -6.64 -8.21
N LEU A 316 -24.45 -6.84 -9.03
CA LEU A 316 -23.73 -5.74 -9.71
C LEU A 316 -24.66 -4.80 -10.50
N HIS A 317 -25.76 -5.32 -11.02
CA HIS A 317 -26.81 -4.56 -11.73
C HIS A 317 -27.43 -3.40 -10.90
N ARG A 318 -27.26 -3.41 -9.57
CA ARG A 318 -27.78 -2.39 -8.64
C ARG A 318 -26.87 -1.17 -8.49
N LEU A 319 -25.65 -1.21 -9.00
CA LEU A 319 -24.64 -0.16 -8.81
C LEU A 319 -24.84 0.99 -9.80
N THR A 320 -25.81 1.86 -9.51
CA THR A 320 -26.22 2.96 -10.40
C THR A 320 -25.18 4.06 -10.60
N SER A 321 -24.17 4.13 -9.73
CA SER A 321 -23.08 5.13 -9.80
C SER A 321 -21.81 4.58 -10.47
N LEU A 322 -21.80 3.29 -10.82
CA LEU A 322 -20.59 2.60 -11.28
C LEU A 322 -20.21 3.06 -12.68
N ARG A 323 -19.02 3.65 -12.82
CA ARG A 323 -18.45 4.17 -14.08
C ARG A 323 -17.43 3.22 -14.68
N LYS A 324 -16.66 2.52 -13.85
CA LYS A 324 -15.60 1.59 -14.27
C LYS A 324 -15.83 0.23 -13.63
N LEU A 325 -15.84 -0.81 -14.46
CA LEU A 325 -15.93 -2.20 -14.02
C LEU A 325 -14.84 -3.03 -14.69
N TRP A 326 -13.93 -3.58 -13.89
CA TRP A 326 -12.87 -4.47 -14.36
C TRP A 326 -13.05 -5.85 -13.77
N ILE A 327 -13.18 -6.86 -14.63
CA ILE A 327 -13.40 -8.24 -14.24
C ILE A 327 -12.29 -9.10 -14.82
N TYR A 328 -11.51 -9.71 -13.94
CA TYR A 328 -10.51 -10.72 -14.27
C TYR A 328 -11.05 -12.08 -13.86
N GLY A 329 -11.52 -12.83 -14.86
CA GLY A 329 -12.06 -14.16 -14.71
C GLY A 329 -11.01 -15.25 -14.80
N ASN A 330 -11.40 -16.41 -14.27
CA ASN A 330 -10.84 -17.72 -14.52
C ASN A 330 -11.97 -18.77 -14.54
N ASP A 331 -13.16 -18.34 -14.96
CA ASP A 331 -14.38 -19.17 -14.99
C ASP A 331 -14.40 -20.01 -16.28
N PRO A 332 -14.32 -21.36 -16.18
CA PRO A 332 -14.37 -22.24 -17.32
C PRO A 332 -15.78 -22.43 -17.90
N ASP A 333 -16.85 -22.13 -17.18
CA ASP A 333 -18.22 -22.41 -17.59
C ASP A 333 -18.89 -21.23 -18.28
N THR A 334 -18.29 -20.04 -18.18
CA THR A 334 -18.81 -18.83 -18.81
C THR A 334 -18.63 -18.83 -20.32
N VAL A 335 -19.74 -19.04 -21.04
CA VAL A 335 -19.82 -19.02 -22.51
C VAL A 335 -20.30 -17.67 -23.04
N SER A 336 -21.04 -16.90 -22.24
CA SER A 336 -21.55 -15.57 -22.59
C SER A 336 -21.33 -14.54 -21.49
N PHE A 337 -21.14 -13.28 -21.87
CA PHE A 337 -21.00 -12.17 -20.95
C PHE A 337 -21.94 -11.01 -21.27
N PRO A 338 -22.73 -10.49 -20.30
CA PRO A 338 -23.08 -11.15 -19.05
C PRO A 338 -23.67 -12.57 -19.28
N PRO A 339 -23.59 -13.47 -18.30
CA PRO A 339 -24.19 -14.80 -18.42
C PRO A 339 -25.70 -14.73 -18.60
N ASP A 340 -26.26 -15.64 -19.38
CA ASP A 340 -27.71 -15.79 -19.54
C ASP A 340 -28.28 -16.38 -18.22
N VAL A 341 -28.90 -15.56 -17.36
CA VAL A 341 -29.48 -15.99 -16.07
C VAL A 341 -31.01 -16.09 -16.17
N VAL A 342 -31.56 -17.21 -15.71
CA VAL A 342 -32.88 -17.77 -16.07
C VAL A 342 -34.11 -16.96 -15.58
N GLN A 343 -33.97 -15.95 -14.71
CA GLN A 343 -35.14 -15.34 -14.04
C GLN A 343 -35.23 -13.81 -14.04
N LYS A 344 -34.20 -13.08 -14.46
CA LYS A 344 -34.24 -11.64 -14.76
C LYS A 344 -32.96 -11.34 -15.53
N GLU A 345 -33.08 -10.91 -16.77
CA GLU A 345 -31.90 -10.75 -17.63
C GLU A 345 -30.93 -9.75 -17.00
N PRO A 346 -29.68 -10.16 -16.68
CA PRO A 346 -28.76 -9.34 -15.91
C PRO A 346 -28.26 -8.18 -16.78
N LEU A 347 -28.82 -7.00 -16.54
CA LEU A 347 -28.35 -5.77 -17.16
C LEU A 347 -27.03 -5.34 -16.50
N LEU A 348 -26.07 -4.93 -17.32
CA LEU A 348 -24.91 -4.21 -16.82
C LEU A 348 -25.36 -2.84 -16.26
N PRO A 349 -24.63 -2.26 -15.30
CA PRO A 349 -24.93 -0.92 -14.81
C PRO A 349 -24.90 0.08 -15.96
N LYS A 350 -26.01 0.79 -16.16
CA LYS A 350 -26.18 1.73 -17.29
C LYS A 350 -25.24 2.92 -17.23
N SER A 351 -24.69 3.23 -16.06
CA SER A 351 -23.74 4.31 -15.79
C SER A 351 -22.30 4.00 -16.25
N LEU A 352 -22.03 2.79 -16.74
CA LEU A 352 -20.68 2.39 -17.13
C LEU A 352 -20.14 3.22 -18.30
N THR A 353 -18.92 3.71 -18.12
CA THR A 353 -18.09 4.40 -19.10
C THR A 353 -16.90 3.55 -19.54
N GLY A 354 -16.41 2.67 -18.66
CA GLY A 354 -15.31 1.76 -18.93
C GLY A 354 -15.61 0.33 -18.46
N LEU A 355 -15.40 -0.64 -19.33
CA LEU A 355 -15.57 -2.07 -19.03
C LEU A 355 -14.33 -2.85 -19.46
N LEU A 356 -13.76 -3.63 -18.55
CA LEU A 356 -12.68 -4.58 -18.84
C LEU A 356 -13.14 -5.99 -18.50
N ILE A 357 -13.00 -6.90 -19.47
CA ILE A 357 -13.27 -8.34 -19.32
C ILE A 357 -11.99 -9.07 -19.71
N CYS A 358 -11.38 -9.74 -18.74
CA CYS A 358 -10.11 -10.43 -18.92
C CYS A 358 -10.17 -11.88 -18.47
N GLY A 359 -9.53 -12.80 -19.20
CA GLY A 359 -9.16 -14.12 -18.67
C GLY A 359 -10.26 -15.18 -18.67
N PHE A 360 -11.31 -15.01 -19.49
CA PHE A 360 -12.36 -16.04 -19.63
C PHE A 360 -12.04 -17.03 -20.77
N PRO A 361 -11.61 -18.28 -20.48
CA PRO A 361 -11.09 -19.20 -21.49
C PRO A 361 -12.16 -19.70 -22.49
N ASN A 362 -13.39 -19.92 -22.03
CA ASN A 362 -14.49 -20.49 -22.82
C ASN A 362 -15.56 -19.45 -23.24
N LEU A 363 -15.30 -18.16 -23.02
CA LEU A 363 -16.21 -17.09 -23.43
C LEU A 363 -16.30 -17.03 -24.95
N LYS A 364 -17.49 -17.31 -25.51
CA LYS A 364 -17.74 -17.35 -26.96
C LYS A 364 -18.46 -16.12 -27.49
N LYS A 365 -19.34 -15.52 -26.70
CA LYS A 365 -20.20 -14.42 -27.14
C LYS A 365 -20.35 -13.31 -26.10
N LEU A 366 -20.47 -12.06 -26.54
CA LEU A 366 -21.02 -10.98 -25.72
C LEU A 366 -22.55 -10.94 -25.91
N SER A 367 -23.31 -10.84 -24.83
CA SER A 367 -24.78 -10.84 -24.84
C SER A 367 -25.32 -9.55 -25.44
N SER A 368 -26.18 -9.66 -26.46
CA SER A 368 -26.81 -8.52 -27.11
C SER A 368 -27.54 -7.61 -26.11
N LYS A 369 -28.43 -8.18 -25.30
CA LYS A 369 -29.25 -7.42 -24.35
C LYS A 369 -28.42 -6.75 -23.24
N GLY A 370 -27.34 -7.39 -22.80
CA GLY A 370 -26.44 -6.85 -21.77
C GLY A 370 -25.75 -5.56 -22.20
N PHE A 371 -25.38 -5.46 -23.48
CA PHE A 371 -24.66 -4.30 -24.03
C PHE A 371 -25.57 -3.25 -24.66
N GLN A 372 -26.74 -3.62 -25.19
CA GLN A 372 -27.70 -2.67 -25.79
C GLN A 372 -28.11 -1.53 -24.86
N SER A 373 -28.14 -1.79 -23.54
CA SER A 373 -28.57 -0.80 -22.54
C SER A 373 -27.49 0.22 -22.14
N LEU A 374 -26.25 0.04 -22.60
CA LEU A 374 -25.10 0.85 -22.20
C LEU A 374 -24.94 2.08 -23.09
N THR A 375 -25.62 3.18 -22.74
CA THR A 375 -25.59 4.41 -23.54
C THR A 375 -24.37 5.31 -23.30
N PHE A 376 -23.60 5.06 -22.24
CA PHE A 376 -22.45 5.88 -21.82
C PHE A 376 -21.12 5.15 -21.92
N LEU A 377 -21.08 3.93 -22.47
CA LEU A 377 -19.86 3.14 -22.53
C LEU A 377 -18.91 3.76 -23.57
N GLU A 378 -17.78 4.30 -23.10
CA GLU A 378 -16.76 4.96 -23.91
C GLU A 378 -15.57 4.06 -24.22
N SER A 379 -15.24 3.14 -23.30
CA SER A 379 -14.09 2.24 -23.43
C SER A 379 -14.43 0.79 -23.08
N LEU A 380 -14.09 -0.13 -23.99
CA LEU A 380 -14.27 -1.58 -23.83
C LEU A 380 -12.95 -2.30 -24.05
N HIS A 381 -12.47 -3.00 -23.03
CA HIS A 381 -11.24 -3.79 -23.06
C HIS A 381 -11.57 -5.28 -22.96
N LEU A 382 -11.15 -6.05 -23.95
CA LEU A 382 -11.30 -7.50 -24.00
C LEU A 382 -9.91 -8.13 -24.07
N SER A 383 -9.51 -8.85 -23.03
CA SER A 383 -8.19 -9.44 -22.95
C SER A 383 -8.20 -10.92 -22.60
N SER A 384 -7.35 -11.72 -23.26
CA SER A 384 -7.15 -13.13 -22.93
C SER A 384 -8.44 -13.96 -22.91
N CYS A 385 -9.33 -13.73 -23.89
CA CYS A 385 -10.54 -14.52 -24.14
C CYS A 385 -10.40 -15.28 -25.46
N PRO A 386 -9.74 -16.45 -25.48
CA PRO A 386 -9.28 -17.09 -26.71
C PRO A 386 -10.40 -17.56 -27.63
N GLN A 387 -11.55 -17.97 -27.07
CA GLN A 387 -12.70 -18.49 -27.83
C GLN A 387 -13.73 -17.42 -28.21
N LEU A 388 -13.50 -16.15 -27.87
CA LEU A 388 -14.47 -15.09 -28.10
C LEU A 388 -14.65 -14.89 -29.60
N ALA A 389 -15.84 -15.22 -30.09
CA ALA A 389 -16.12 -15.40 -31.50
C ALA A 389 -17.23 -14.48 -32.01
N SER A 390 -18.02 -13.88 -31.12
CA SER A 390 -19.09 -12.96 -31.52
C SER A 390 -19.27 -11.79 -30.53
N ILE A 391 -19.60 -10.64 -31.11
CA ILE A 391 -20.11 -9.44 -30.43
C ILE A 391 -21.63 -9.34 -30.70
N PRO A 392 -22.37 -8.44 -30.02
CA PRO A 392 -23.82 -8.28 -30.19
C PRO A 392 -24.25 -8.16 -31.65
N ASP A 393 -25.41 -8.71 -32.00
CA ASP A 393 -25.91 -8.67 -33.37
C ASP A 393 -26.27 -7.27 -33.85
N GLU A 394 -26.80 -6.46 -32.94
CA GLU A 394 -27.14 -5.05 -33.16
C GLU A 394 -25.90 -4.14 -33.14
N GLY A 395 -24.70 -4.69 -32.89
CA GLY A 395 -23.45 -3.94 -32.76
C GLY A 395 -23.12 -3.53 -31.33
N LEU A 396 -21.88 -3.07 -31.12
CA LEU A 396 -21.47 -2.48 -29.84
C LEU A 396 -22.10 -1.09 -29.67
N PRO A 397 -22.21 -0.58 -28.42
CA PRO A 397 -22.82 0.71 -28.15
C PRO A 397 -22.27 1.85 -29.04
N PRO A 398 -23.12 2.78 -29.49
CA PRO A 398 -22.69 3.88 -30.35
C PRO A 398 -21.80 4.90 -29.62
N SER A 399 -21.85 4.95 -28.29
CA SER A 399 -21.00 5.80 -27.44
C SER A 399 -19.54 5.35 -27.40
N LEU A 400 -19.21 4.16 -27.91
CA LEU A 400 -17.91 3.54 -27.74
C LEU A 400 -16.83 4.26 -28.58
N THR A 401 -15.87 4.86 -27.89
CA THR A 401 -14.75 5.60 -28.50
C THR A 401 -13.49 4.75 -28.65
N GLN A 402 -13.33 3.78 -27.76
CA GLN A 402 -12.15 2.93 -27.64
C GLN A 402 -12.52 1.45 -27.48
N LEU A 403 -11.93 0.60 -28.32
CA LEU A 403 -12.02 -0.85 -28.23
C LEU A 403 -10.60 -1.46 -28.22
N LEU A 404 -10.17 -2.00 -27.08
CA LEU A 404 -8.89 -2.68 -26.95
C LEU A 404 -9.11 -4.19 -26.94
N ILE A 405 -8.46 -4.90 -27.86
CA ILE A 405 -8.51 -6.37 -27.91
C ILE A 405 -7.10 -6.94 -27.83
N SER A 406 -6.83 -7.78 -26.84
CA SER A 406 -5.55 -8.48 -26.69
C SER A 406 -5.80 -9.95 -26.35
N GLY A 407 -5.02 -10.89 -26.87
CA GLY A 407 -5.23 -12.33 -26.55
C GLY A 407 -6.60 -12.92 -26.93
N CYS A 408 -7.32 -12.34 -27.90
CA CYS A 408 -8.60 -12.85 -28.43
C CYS A 408 -8.50 -13.13 -29.94
N PRO A 409 -7.80 -14.19 -30.37
CA PRO A 409 -7.45 -14.43 -31.78
C PRO A 409 -8.67 -14.57 -32.69
N VAL A 410 -9.71 -15.31 -32.26
CA VAL A 410 -10.92 -15.54 -33.08
C VAL A 410 -11.67 -14.23 -33.36
N LEU A 411 -11.80 -13.35 -32.36
CA LEU A 411 -12.44 -12.06 -32.55
C LEU A 411 -11.58 -11.13 -33.42
N LYS A 412 -10.25 -11.16 -33.27
CA LYS A 412 -9.34 -10.35 -34.09
C LYS A 412 -9.44 -10.69 -35.58
N GLU A 413 -9.46 -11.97 -35.92
CA GLU A 413 -9.62 -12.45 -37.32
C GLU A 413 -10.97 -12.00 -37.91
N ARG A 414 -12.07 -12.16 -37.15
CA ARG A 414 -13.42 -11.81 -37.62
C ARG A 414 -13.68 -10.31 -37.74
N ARG A 415 -12.79 -9.47 -37.21
CA ARG A 415 -12.85 -7.99 -37.22
C ARG A 415 -11.87 -7.38 -38.22
N GLU A 416 -11.23 -8.16 -39.09
CA GLU A 416 -10.28 -7.62 -40.07
C GLU A 416 -10.87 -6.47 -40.90
N ARG A 417 -10.14 -5.36 -40.97
CA ARG A 417 -10.59 -4.13 -41.63
C ARG A 417 -10.94 -4.39 -43.09
N GLY A 418 -12.20 -4.16 -43.47
CA GLY A 418 -12.70 -4.31 -44.83
C GLY A 418 -12.99 -5.75 -45.30
N LYS A 419 -12.70 -6.79 -44.49
CA LYS A 419 -12.93 -8.21 -44.85
C LYS A 419 -13.65 -9.03 -43.77
N GLY A 420 -13.53 -8.62 -42.51
CA GLY A 420 -14.09 -9.32 -41.36
C GLY A 420 -15.61 -9.17 -41.27
N ARG A 421 -16.30 -10.27 -40.96
CA ARG A 421 -17.77 -10.32 -40.82
C ARG A 421 -18.34 -9.30 -39.82
N TYR A 422 -17.53 -8.81 -38.88
CA TYR A 422 -17.96 -7.85 -37.86
C TYR A 422 -17.41 -6.44 -38.02
N TRP A 423 -16.67 -6.15 -39.11
CA TRP A 423 -16.11 -4.81 -39.31
C TRP A 423 -17.19 -3.71 -39.29
N HIS A 424 -18.34 -3.95 -39.94
CA HIS A 424 -19.47 -3.01 -39.95
C HIS A 424 -20.09 -2.75 -38.56
N LYS A 425 -19.90 -3.66 -37.59
CA LYS A 425 -20.42 -3.55 -36.22
C LYS A 425 -19.49 -2.78 -35.28
N VAL A 426 -18.27 -2.47 -35.73
CA VAL A 426 -17.24 -1.78 -34.94
C VAL A 426 -16.62 -0.60 -35.68
N SER A 427 -16.95 -0.40 -36.96
CA SER A 427 -16.34 0.62 -37.82
C SER A 427 -16.63 2.05 -37.38
N HIS A 428 -17.66 2.25 -36.55
CA HIS A 428 -17.97 3.55 -35.95
C HIS A 428 -17.00 3.95 -34.84
N ILE A 429 -16.21 3.01 -34.31
CA ILE A 429 -15.31 3.23 -33.18
C ILE A 429 -14.02 3.91 -33.66
N PRO A 430 -13.68 5.11 -33.16
CA PRO A 430 -12.48 5.86 -33.55
C PRO A 430 -11.15 5.13 -33.30
N TYR A 431 -11.01 4.46 -32.14
CA TYR A 431 -9.77 3.80 -31.76
C TYR A 431 -9.98 2.31 -31.51
N ILE A 432 -9.29 1.49 -32.29
CA ILE A 432 -9.32 0.04 -32.20
C ILE A 432 -7.88 -0.50 -32.18
N ALA A 433 -7.49 -1.17 -31.10
CA ALA A 433 -6.18 -1.83 -30.96
C ALA A 433 -6.29 -3.35 -30.81
#